data_AF-A0A2U1TD76-F1
#
_entry.id   AF-A0A2U1TD76-F1
#
_cell.length_a   1.000
_cell.length_b   1.000
_cell.length_c   1.000
_cell.angle_alpha   90.00
_cell.angle_beta   90.00
_cell.angle_gamma   90.00
#
_symmetry.space_group_name_H-M   'P 1'
#
loop_
_entity.id
_entity.type
_entity.pdbx_description
1 polymer ?
#
loop_
_entity_poly.entity_id
_entity_poly.type
_entity_poly.pdbx_seq_one_letter_code
_entity_poly.pdbx_strand_id
1 'polypeptide(L)'
;MNTRDETRTGLRTDALTTETKRRQVRRFYRAFAEQHPRVKQPAMTVRLVMLYIGGAAASLGALAMALGALAELAGQASDAGEGVGMLAICGLFVVAAFTLLRAGSRLAARHGTAMRHYRFARFAADNGMTYEPGPMKGSHVAPLAARGKLTLTRLMRPTSERSIEFANYELEIGAKRDRALQFGGVCALRLPAPLPHIVLRAQAGGRSLATTTPHRAQALSLEGDFDEHFTLYCPEGYEQDALYLFTPDVMAELIDRVHGFDVEIVDDWLFLESSRDVVTLDPGTWHNVVAATTAVTAAIDRWGRWRDSRDESGASPRRATLPAAGAHDQPARRHQAPSLAGEPRVAPGGRRLRMTAGSGAVLSTILVVTYVVVVAIANNAG
;
A
#
# COMPACT_ATOMS: atom_id res chain seq x y z
N MET A 1 -19.12 21.66 1.39
CA MET A 1 -17.67 21.95 1.41
C MET A 1 -16.94 21.02 0.43
N ASN A 2 -17.37 20.97 -0.85
CA ASN A 2 -16.84 20.01 -1.85
C ASN A 2 -16.39 20.71 -3.15
N THR A 3 -16.90 21.91 -3.42
CA THR A 3 -16.68 22.61 -4.69
C THR A 3 -15.36 23.39 -4.76
N ARG A 4 -14.68 23.64 -3.64
CA ARG A 4 -13.39 24.36 -3.62
C ARG A 4 -12.17 23.47 -3.95
N ASP A 5 -12.25 22.17 -3.69
CA ASP A 5 -11.16 21.23 -4.00
C ASP A 5 -11.21 20.72 -5.45
N GLU A 6 -12.41 20.58 -6.04
CA GLU A 6 -12.58 20.16 -7.45
C GLU A 6 -11.84 21.10 -8.42
N THR A 7 -11.77 22.39 -8.11
CA THR A 7 -11.09 23.39 -8.96
C THR A 7 -9.57 23.36 -8.82
N ARG A 8 -9.03 22.79 -7.73
CA ARG A 8 -7.59 22.89 -7.40
C ARG A 8 -6.73 21.79 -8.03
N THR A 9 -7.32 20.63 -8.34
CA THR A 9 -6.64 19.50 -9.00
C THR A 9 -7.03 19.30 -10.47
N GLY A 10 -8.12 19.90 -10.95
CA GLY A 10 -8.60 19.71 -12.34
C GLY A 10 -9.18 18.33 -12.64
N LEU A 11 -9.42 17.51 -11.61
CA LEU A 11 -9.97 16.16 -11.73
C LEU A 11 -11.48 16.19 -12.00
N ARG A 12 -11.93 15.42 -12.99
CA ARG A 12 -13.35 15.18 -13.26
C ARG A 12 -13.82 13.93 -12.53
N THR A 13 -14.50 14.10 -11.39
CA THR A 13 -14.94 12.98 -10.55
C THR A 13 -16.39 12.54 -10.75
N ASP A 14 -17.16 13.22 -11.60
CA ASP A 14 -18.59 12.94 -11.84
C ASP A 14 -18.86 11.47 -12.20
N ALA A 15 -17.95 10.87 -12.98
CA ALA A 15 -18.04 9.47 -13.39
C ALA A 15 -18.06 8.47 -12.22
N LEU A 16 -17.55 8.85 -11.03
CA LEU A 16 -17.50 7.98 -9.86
C LEU A 16 -18.83 7.89 -9.11
N THR A 17 -19.66 8.93 -9.19
CA THR A 17 -20.87 9.07 -8.35
C THR A 17 -22.16 9.12 -9.17
N THR A 18 -22.10 9.61 -10.40
CA THR A 18 -23.28 9.86 -11.25
C THR A 18 -24.15 8.62 -11.40
N GLU A 19 -25.47 8.84 -11.37
CA GLU A 19 -26.45 7.80 -11.61
C GLU A 19 -26.33 7.26 -13.03
N THR A 20 -26.15 5.95 -13.15
CA THR A 20 -25.92 5.29 -14.44
C THR A 20 -27.01 4.27 -14.72
N LYS A 21 -27.55 4.28 -15.94
CA LYS A 21 -28.56 3.30 -16.37
C LYS A 21 -27.95 1.91 -16.45
N ARG A 22 -28.61 0.91 -15.84
CA ARG A 22 -28.17 -0.51 -15.84
C ARG A 22 -27.87 -1.07 -17.24
N ARG A 23 -28.61 -0.64 -18.27
CA ARG A 23 -28.41 -1.06 -19.67
C ARG A 23 -27.03 -0.65 -20.20
N GLN A 24 -26.56 0.56 -19.88
CA GLN A 24 -25.25 1.06 -20.30
C GLN A 24 -24.13 0.25 -19.65
N VAL A 25 -24.24 0.01 -18.34
CA VAL A 25 -23.27 -0.80 -17.57
C VAL A 25 -23.18 -2.22 -18.15
N ARG A 26 -24.32 -2.86 -18.45
CA ARG A 26 -24.34 -4.21 -19.03
C ARG A 26 -23.69 -4.26 -20.41
N ARG A 27 -23.96 -3.27 -21.27
CA ARG A 27 -23.34 -3.17 -22.61
C ARG A 27 -21.82 -3.03 -22.50
N PHE A 28 -21.36 -2.11 -21.65
CA PHE A 28 -19.93 -1.93 -21.38
C PHE A 28 -19.30 -3.20 -20.83
N TYR A 29 -19.89 -3.78 -19.78
CA TYR A 29 -19.30 -4.91 -19.06
C TYR A 29 -19.15 -6.16 -19.94
N ARG A 30 -20.05 -6.37 -20.91
CA ARG A 30 -19.91 -7.49 -21.85
C ARG A 30 -18.60 -7.41 -22.64
N ALA A 31 -18.35 -6.27 -23.29
CA ALA A 31 -17.11 -6.04 -24.04
C ALA A 31 -15.88 -5.98 -23.11
N PHE A 32 -16.01 -5.32 -21.96
CA PHE A 32 -14.93 -5.20 -20.98
C PHE A 32 -14.51 -6.57 -20.42
N ALA A 33 -15.45 -7.48 -20.16
CA ALA A 33 -15.17 -8.79 -19.62
C ALA A 33 -14.69 -9.80 -20.68
N GLU A 34 -14.81 -9.48 -21.98
CA GLU A 34 -14.15 -10.19 -23.08
C GLU A 34 -12.67 -9.79 -23.15
N GLN A 35 -12.36 -8.50 -23.01
CA GLN A 35 -10.99 -7.97 -22.97
C GLN A 35 -10.25 -8.35 -21.67
N HIS A 36 -10.97 -8.41 -20.55
CA HIS A 36 -10.42 -8.76 -19.24
C HIS A 36 -11.15 -9.96 -18.60
N PRO A 37 -10.87 -11.20 -19.03
CA PRO A 37 -11.54 -12.40 -18.50
C PRO A 37 -11.40 -12.57 -16.98
N ARG A 38 -10.31 -12.06 -16.38
CA ARG A 38 -10.01 -12.15 -14.94
C ARG A 38 -11.01 -11.42 -14.03
N VAL A 39 -11.85 -10.57 -14.61
CA VAL A 39 -12.93 -9.88 -13.89
C VAL A 39 -14.08 -10.83 -13.57
N LYS A 40 -14.25 -11.91 -14.35
CA LYS A 40 -15.23 -12.96 -14.09
C LYS A 40 -14.69 -13.88 -13.00
N GLN A 41 -14.93 -13.54 -11.73
CA GLN A 41 -14.51 -14.34 -10.57
C GLN A 41 -15.72 -15.05 -9.92
N PRO A 42 -16.26 -16.13 -10.51
CA PRO A 42 -17.44 -16.80 -9.98
C PRO A 42 -17.21 -17.37 -8.57
N ALA A 43 -16.01 -17.87 -8.30
CA ALA A 43 -15.62 -18.37 -6.97
C ALA A 43 -15.71 -17.28 -5.89
N MET A 44 -15.37 -16.03 -6.23
CA MET A 44 -15.47 -14.91 -5.30
C MET A 44 -16.93 -14.57 -4.97
N THR A 45 -17.80 -14.57 -5.98
CA THR A 45 -19.25 -14.39 -5.79
C THR A 45 -19.83 -15.49 -4.91
N VAL A 46 -19.49 -16.76 -5.16
CA VAL A 46 -19.95 -17.89 -4.34
C VAL A 46 -19.47 -17.74 -2.90
N ARG A 47 -18.19 -17.40 -2.69
CA ARG A 47 -17.63 -17.16 -1.36
C ARG A 47 -18.35 -16.04 -0.61
N LEU A 48 -18.65 -14.93 -1.29
CA LEU A 48 -19.43 -13.83 -0.71
C LEU A 48 -20.82 -14.27 -0.30
N VAL A 49 -21.52 -14.99 -1.17
CA VAL A 49 -22.84 -15.53 -0.89
C VAL A 49 -22.80 -16.48 0.31
N MET A 50 -21.82 -17.38 0.38
CA MET A 50 -21.61 -18.27 1.54
C MET A 50 -21.38 -17.51 2.85
N LEU A 51 -20.56 -16.45 2.84
CA LEU A 51 -20.32 -15.62 4.03
C LEU A 51 -21.59 -14.93 4.52
N TYR A 52 -22.39 -14.37 3.60
CA TYR A 52 -23.65 -13.72 3.97
C TYR A 52 -24.70 -14.73 4.45
N ILE A 53 -24.81 -15.90 3.81
CA ILE A 53 -25.70 -16.99 4.25
C ILE A 53 -25.30 -17.46 5.66
N GLY A 54 -24.01 -17.71 5.89
CA GLY A 54 -23.51 -18.12 7.20
C GLY A 54 -23.74 -17.06 8.28
N GLY A 55 -23.50 -15.79 7.98
CA GLY A 55 -23.79 -14.68 8.89
C GLY A 55 -25.28 -14.54 9.23
N ALA A 56 -26.16 -14.73 8.24
CA ALA A 56 -27.60 -14.72 8.45
C ALA A 56 -28.07 -15.92 9.29
N ALA A 57 -27.55 -17.13 9.01
CA ALA A 57 -27.85 -18.33 9.80
C ALA A 57 -27.39 -18.20 11.25
N ALA A 58 -26.20 -17.65 11.50
CA ALA A 58 -25.70 -17.36 12.85
C ALA A 58 -26.57 -16.32 13.57
N SER A 59 -27.04 -15.29 12.87
CA SER A 59 -27.95 -14.28 13.43
C SER A 59 -29.30 -14.90 13.82
N LEU A 60 -29.83 -15.81 12.99
CA LEU A 60 -31.07 -16.54 13.28
C LEU A 60 -30.89 -17.50 14.47
N GLY A 61 -29.74 -18.17 14.56
CA GLY A 61 -29.37 -19.01 15.71
C GLY A 61 -29.29 -18.20 17.00
N ALA A 62 -28.63 -17.03 16.99
CA ALA A 62 -28.61 -16.13 18.14
C ALA A 62 -30.02 -15.71 18.57
N LEU A 63 -30.89 -15.38 17.61
CA LEU A 63 -32.28 -15.01 17.90
C LEU A 63 -33.05 -16.18 18.53
N ALA A 64 -32.92 -17.39 18.00
CA ALA A 64 -33.57 -18.58 18.55
C ALA A 64 -33.10 -18.86 19.99
N MET A 65 -31.79 -18.75 20.24
CA MET A 65 -31.21 -18.93 21.59
C MET A 65 -31.66 -17.83 22.55
N ALA A 66 -31.77 -16.58 22.10
CA ALA A 66 -32.27 -15.48 22.92
C ALA A 66 -33.75 -15.66 23.29
N LEU A 67 -34.58 -16.13 22.34
CA LEU A 67 -35.98 -16.45 22.60
C LEU A 67 -36.13 -17.64 23.55
N GLY A 68 -35.29 -18.68 23.40
CA GLY A 68 -35.22 -19.80 24.34
C GLY A 68 -34.89 -19.34 25.76
N ALA A 69 -33.84 -18.51 25.91
CA ALA A 69 -33.45 -17.95 27.20
C ALA A 69 -34.54 -17.08 27.82
N LEU A 70 -35.25 -16.29 27.01
CA LEU A 70 -36.36 -15.46 27.50
C LEU A 70 -37.55 -16.31 27.97
N ALA A 71 -37.87 -17.38 27.23
CA ALA A 71 -38.92 -18.33 27.61
C ALA A 71 -38.58 -19.06 28.91
N GLU A 72 -37.31 -19.43 29.09
CA GLU A 72 -36.82 -20.11 30.30
C GLU A 72 -36.80 -19.19 31.52
N LEU A 73 -36.45 -17.91 31.34
CA LEU A 73 -36.59 -16.87 32.37
C LEU A 73 -38.05 -16.59 32.75
N ALA A 74 -39.00 -16.79 31.83
CA ALA A 74 -40.42 -16.62 32.07
C ALA A 74 -41.07 -17.86 32.71
N GLY A 75 -40.46 -19.04 32.54
CA GLY A 75 -40.81 -20.26 33.27
C GLY A 75 -40.18 -20.29 34.67
N GLN A 76 -40.73 -21.09 35.59
CA GLN A 76 -40.01 -21.44 36.82
C GLN A 76 -38.80 -22.29 36.43
N ALA A 77 -37.65 -21.64 36.24
CA ALA A 77 -36.42 -22.27 35.78
C ALA A 77 -35.97 -23.40 36.72
N SER A 78 -35.66 -24.58 36.15
CA SER A 78 -35.23 -25.76 36.90
C SER A 78 -33.73 -25.80 37.21
N ASP A 79 -32.86 -25.07 36.50
CA ASP A 79 -31.44 -24.97 36.85
C ASP A 79 -30.76 -23.68 36.31
N ALA A 80 -30.11 -22.91 37.19
CA ALA A 80 -29.43 -21.65 36.81
C ALA A 80 -28.25 -21.85 35.83
N GLY A 81 -27.72 -23.06 35.72
CA GLY A 81 -26.62 -23.41 34.80
C GLY A 81 -27.03 -23.45 33.32
N GLU A 82 -28.29 -23.83 33.03
CA GLU A 82 -28.78 -23.96 31.64
C GLU A 82 -28.95 -22.58 30.98
N GLY A 83 -29.50 -21.61 31.72
CA GLY A 83 -29.63 -20.22 31.26
C GLY A 83 -28.28 -19.55 30.97
N VAL A 84 -27.27 -19.79 31.81
CA VAL A 84 -25.90 -19.26 31.59
C VAL A 84 -25.27 -19.89 30.34
N GLY A 85 -25.43 -21.20 30.13
CA GLY A 85 -24.95 -21.89 28.92
C GLY A 85 -25.60 -21.36 27.64
N MET A 86 -26.91 -21.13 27.66
CA MET A 86 -27.66 -20.61 26.52
C MET A 86 -27.26 -19.17 26.15
N LEU A 87 -27.02 -18.31 27.16
CA LEU A 87 -26.49 -16.96 26.95
C LEU A 87 -25.07 -16.98 26.37
N ALA A 88 -24.19 -17.88 26.84
CA ALA A 88 -22.85 -18.02 26.32
C ALA A 88 -22.83 -18.45 24.83
N ILE A 89 -23.67 -19.43 24.46
CA ILE A 89 -23.83 -19.87 23.07
C ILE A 89 -24.45 -18.77 22.20
N CYS A 90 -25.43 -18.04 22.72
CA CYS A 90 -26.00 -16.87 22.03
C CYS A 90 -24.93 -15.82 21.73
N GLY A 91 -24.07 -15.50 22.70
CA GLY A 91 -22.92 -14.61 22.51
C GLY A 91 -21.97 -15.10 21.42
N LEU A 92 -21.66 -16.40 21.36
CA LEU A 92 -20.83 -16.98 20.31
C LEU A 92 -21.46 -16.82 18.92
N PHE A 93 -22.77 -17.02 18.78
CA PHE A 93 -23.48 -16.80 17.51
C PHE A 93 -23.46 -15.34 17.09
N VAL A 94 -23.61 -14.39 18.02
CA VAL A 94 -23.49 -12.95 17.72
C VAL A 94 -22.09 -12.62 17.21
N VAL A 95 -21.04 -13.12 17.88
CA VAL A 95 -19.65 -12.93 17.45
C VAL A 95 -19.40 -13.58 16.08
N ALA A 96 -19.91 -14.78 15.84
CA ALA A 96 -19.81 -15.47 14.55
C ALA A 96 -20.54 -14.70 13.44
N ALA A 97 -21.76 -14.22 13.68
CA ALA A 97 -22.51 -13.41 12.74
C ALA A 97 -21.76 -12.11 12.39
N PHE A 98 -21.30 -11.39 13.42
CA PHE A 98 -20.55 -10.15 13.23
C PHE A 98 -19.26 -10.36 12.43
N THR A 99 -18.49 -11.40 12.75
CA THR A 99 -17.23 -11.71 12.06
C THR A 99 -17.46 -12.11 10.60
N LEU A 100 -18.45 -12.96 10.31
CA LEU A 100 -18.81 -13.38 8.94
C LEU A 100 -19.33 -12.21 8.11
N LEU A 101 -20.23 -11.37 8.66
CA LEU A 101 -20.75 -10.19 7.96
C LEU A 101 -19.67 -9.14 7.72
N ARG A 102 -18.76 -8.93 8.69
CA ARG A 102 -17.59 -8.05 8.53
C ARG A 102 -16.61 -8.58 7.48
N ALA A 103 -16.37 -9.88 7.45
CA ALA A 103 -15.53 -10.50 6.42
C ALA A 103 -16.18 -10.40 5.04
N GLY A 104 -17.49 -10.66 4.94
CA GLY A 104 -18.28 -10.52 3.72
C GLY A 104 -18.32 -9.09 3.19
N SER A 105 -18.52 -8.10 4.06
CA SER A 105 -18.54 -6.69 3.67
C SER A 105 -17.17 -6.20 3.20
N ARG A 106 -16.08 -6.57 3.89
CA ARG A 106 -14.71 -6.29 3.43
C ARG A 106 -14.41 -6.93 2.08
N LEU A 107 -14.82 -8.18 1.89
CA LEU A 107 -14.62 -8.89 0.62
C LEU A 107 -15.48 -8.30 -0.51
N ALA A 108 -16.71 -7.88 -0.21
CA ALA A 108 -17.62 -7.24 -1.16
C ALA A 108 -17.12 -5.85 -1.55
N ALA A 109 -16.59 -5.10 -0.60
CA ALA A 109 -15.92 -3.82 -0.84
C ALA A 109 -14.73 -3.97 -1.79
N ARG A 110 -14.10 -5.15 -1.83
CA ARG A 110 -13.03 -5.48 -2.78
C ARG A 110 -13.51 -6.19 -4.04
N HIS A 111 -14.75 -6.65 -4.10
CA HIS A 111 -15.32 -7.25 -5.30
C HIS A 111 -15.52 -6.20 -6.39
N GLY A 112 -15.03 -6.52 -7.59
CA GLY A 112 -15.16 -5.70 -8.78
C GLY A 112 -16.54 -5.88 -9.41
N THR A 113 -17.54 -5.10 -8.97
CA THR A 113 -18.86 -5.12 -9.62
C THR A 113 -18.78 -4.48 -11.01
N ALA A 114 -19.66 -4.91 -11.93
CA ALA A 114 -19.75 -4.33 -13.26
C ALA A 114 -19.92 -2.80 -13.25
N MET A 115 -20.71 -2.29 -12.29
CA MET A 115 -20.89 -0.85 -12.08
C MET A 115 -19.58 -0.17 -11.67
N ARG A 116 -18.80 -0.76 -10.76
CA ARG A 116 -17.51 -0.21 -10.35
C ARG A 116 -16.52 -0.14 -11.50
N HIS A 117 -16.36 -1.22 -12.25
CA HIS A 117 -15.49 -1.23 -13.44
C HIS A 117 -15.92 -0.20 -14.47
N TYR A 118 -17.23 -0.05 -14.69
CA TYR A 118 -17.77 0.99 -15.56
C TYR A 118 -17.38 2.40 -15.09
N ARG A 119 -17.59 2.70 -13.81
CA ARG A 119 -17.27 4.01 -13.21
C ARG A 119 -15.77 4.31 -13.26
N PHE A 120 -14.93 3.33 -12.93
CA PHE A 120 -13.48 3.47 -13.02
C PHE A 120 -13.00 3.68 -14.45
N ALA A 121 -13.51 2.93 -15.42
CA ALA A 121 -13.13 3.10 -16.82
C ALA A 121 -13.55 4.48 -17.37
N ARG A 122 -14.74 4.96 -16.99
CA ARG A 122 -15.21 6.31 -17.37
C ARG A 122 -14.38 7.40 -16.69
N PHE A 123 -14.16 7.29 -15.39
CA PHE A 123 -13.31 8.22 -14.66
C PHE A 123 -11.90 8.28 -15.25
N ALA A 124 -11.30 7.14 -15.57
CA ALA A 124 -9.99 7.09 -16.19
C ALA A 124 -10.01 7.81 -17.56
N ALA A 125 -10.98 7.49 -18.43
CA ALA A 125 -11.12 8.14 -19.73
C ALA A 125 -11.33 9.66 -19.62
N ASP A 126 -12.18 10.12 -18.69
CA ASP A 126 -12.50 11.54 -18.50
C ASP A 126 -11.29 12.36 -17.99
N ASN A 127 -10.28 11.70 -17.41
CA ASN A 127 -9.07 12.30 -16.86
C ASN A 127 -7.79 11.90 -17.61
N GLY A 128 -7.89 11.31 -18.82
CA GLY A 128 -6.72 10.93 -19.61
C GLY A 128 -5.87 9.83 -18.97
N MET A 129 -6.49 8.91 -18.24
CA MET A 129 -5.87 7.73 -17.64
C MET A 129 -6.39 6.44 -18.30
N THR A 130 -5.59 5.39 -18.23
CA THR A 130 -5.99 4.03 -18.57
C THR A 130 -6.41 3.29 -17.30
N TYR A 131 -7.34 2.34 -17.42
CA TYR A 131 -7.82 1.53 -16.31
C TYR A 131 -7.68 0.03 -16.60
N GLU A 132 -6.96 -0.68 -15.73
CA GLU A 132 -6.85 -2.13 -15.79
C GLU A 132 -7.41 -2.77 -14.50
N PRO A 133 -8.39 -3.68 -14.58
CA PRO A 133 -9.12 -4.12 -13.41
C PRO A 133 -8.31 -5.03 -12.46
N GLY A 134 -7.32 -5.74 -12.98
CA GLY A 134 -6.64 -6.83 -12.29
C GLY A 134 -7.54 -8.05 -12.01
N PRO A 135 -7.08 -9.02 -11.20
CA PRO A 135 -5.79 -9.08 -10.51
C PRO A 135 -4.61 -9.31 -11.48
N MET A 136 -3.47 -8.70 -11.15
CA MET A 136 -2.21 -8.83 -11.90
C MET A 136 -1.03 -9.01 -10.94
N LYS A 137 0.02 -9.69 -11.39
CA LYS A 137 1.27 -9.75 -10.63
C LYS A 137 1.95 -8.38 -10.71
N GLY A 138 2.37 -7.83 -9.57
CA GLY A 138 3.05 -6.53 -9.51
C GLY A 138 4.57 -6.59 -9.74
N SER A 139 5.08 -7.57 -10.48
CA SER A 139 6.53 -7.80 -10.63
C SER A 139 7.29 -6.66 -11.29
N HIS A 140 6.61 -5.78 -12.04
CA HIS A 140 7.21 -4.57 -12.61
C HIS A 140 7.54 -3.53 -11.54
N VAL A 141 6.85 -3.55 -10.40
CA VAL A 141 7.13 -2.71 -9.23
C VAL A 141 8.11 -3.44 -8.31
N ALA A 142 9.35 -3.59 -8.79
CA ALA A 142 10.30 -4.57 -8.25
C ALA A 142 10.57 -4.44 -6.74
N PRO A 143 10.81 -3.26 -6.13
CA PRO A 143 11.07 -3.17 -4.70
C PRO A 143 9.87 -3.58 -3.84
N LEU A 144 8.66 -3.19 -4.23
CA LEU A 144 7.44 -3.59 -3.53
C LEU A 144 7.19 -5.10 -3.69
N ALA A 145 7.42 -5.65 -4.88
CA ALA A 145 7.32 -7.09 -5.16
C ALA A 145 8.43 -7.91 -4.47
N ALA A 146 9.56 -7.31 -4.09
CA ALA A 146 10.61 -7.99 -3.34
C ALA A 146 10.19 -8.30 -1.89
N ARG A 147 9.18 -7.58 -1.36
CA ARG A 147 8.66 -7.80 0.01
C ARG A 147 7.82 -9.08 0.14
N GLY A 148 7.29 -9.60 -0.97
CA GLY A 148 6.41 -10.76 -0.95
C GLY A 148 5.62 -10.93 -2.25
N LYS A 149 4.61 -11.78 -2.24
CA LYS A 149 3.77 -11.99 -3.43
C LYS A 149 2.80 -10.83 -3.59
N LEU A 150 3.17 -9.88 -4.44
CA LEU A 150 2.40 -8.68 -4.75
C LEU A 150 1.36 -8.92 -5.86
N THR A 151 0.10 -8.66 -5.53
CA THR A 151 -1.03 -8.66 -6.47
C THR A 151 -1.62 -7.27 -6.55
N LEU A 152 -1.66 -6.70 -7.74
CA LEU A 152 -2.27 -5.39 -8.00
C LEU A 152 -3.67 -5.55 -8.59
N THR A 153 -4.55 -4.65 -8.19
CA THR A 153 -5.95 -4.56 -8.64
C THR A 153 -6.31 -3.11 -8.90
N ARG A 154 -7.26 -2.90 -9.81
CA ARG A 154 -7.76 -1.56 -10.18
C ARG A 154 -6.65 -0.57 -10.53
N LEU A 155 -5.77 -0.97 -11.43
CA LEU A 155 -4.67 -0.15 -11.85
C LEU A 155 -5.15 1.06 -12.66
N MET A 156 -4.61 2.23 -12.36
CA MET A 156 -4.78 3.42 -13.18
C MET A 156 -3.42 4.02 -13.52
N ARG A 157 -3.23 4.33 -14.80
CA ARG A 157 -2.01 4.98 -15.29
C ARG A 157 -2.39 6.22 -16.09
N PRO A 158 -1.93 7.42 -15.70
CA PRO A 158 -2.01 8.60 -16.56
C PRO A 158 -1.33 8.35 -17.90
N THR A 159 -1.85 8.97 -18.95
CA THR A 159 -1.27 8.88 -20.32
C THR A 159 -0.02 9.78 -20.49
N SER A 160 0.46 10.40 -19.40
CA SER A 160 1.65 11.26 -19.39
C SER A 160 2.97 10.47 -19.44
N GLU A 161 4.07 11.13 -19.82
CA GLU A 161 5.40 10.51 -19.97
C GLU A 161 6.02 9.97 -18.67
N ARG A 162 5.65 10.50 -17.49
CA ARG A 162 6.14 9.96 -16.21
C ARG A 162 5.35 8.69 -15.88
N SER A 163 6.07 7.59 -15.59
CA SER A 163 5.46 6.31 -15.21
C SER A 163 4.90 6.37 -13.79
N ILE A 164 3.77 7.05 -13.64
CA ILE A 164 2.95 7.10 -12.43
C ILE A 164 1.89 6.00 -12.54
N GLU A 165 1.73 5.23 -11.48
CA GLU A 165 0.78 4.13 -11.41
C GLU A 165 0.05 4.15 -10.07
N PHE A 166 -1.28 4.22 -10.11
CA PHE A 166 -2.15 4.11 -8.94
C PHE A 166 -2.77 2.71 -8.89
N ALA A 167 -2.66 2.02 -7.76
CA ALA A 167 -3.18 0.66 -7.62
C ALA A 167 -3.69 0.38 -6.21
N ASN A 168 -4.65 -0.54 -6.10
CA ASN A 168 -4.90 -1.22 -4.83
C ASN A 168 -4.13 -2.54 -4.84
N TYR A 169 -3.49 -2.89 -3.72
CA TYR A 169 -2.63 -4.06 -3.63
C TYR A 169 -3.07 -5.06 -2.55
N GLU A 170 -2.69 -6.30 -2.79
CA GLU A 170 -2.64 -7.40 -1.83
C GLU A 170 -1.21 -7.92 -1.82
N LEU A 171 -0.58 -7.90 -0.65
CA LEU A 171 0.80 -8.30 -0.43
C LEU A 171 0.83 -9.44 0.58
N GLU A 172 1.20 -10.63 0.11
CA GLU A 172 1.33 -11.83 0.93
C GLU A 172 2.82 -11.97 1.33
N ILE A 173 3.09 -11.77 2.63
CA ILE A 173 4.43 -11.77 3.24
C ILE A 173 4.60 -13.04 4.08
N GLY A 174 5.75 -13.69 3.97
CA GLY A 174 6.11 -14.84 4.81
C GLY A 174 6.04 -16.21 4.13
N ALA A 175 6.53 -17.23 4.82
CA ALA A 175 6.58 -18.62 4.36
C ALA A 175 5.22 -19.33 4.57
N LYS A 176 5.01 -20.46 3.88
CA LYS A 176 3.70 -21.17 3.79
C LYS A 176 2.88 -21.31 5.09
N ARG A 177 3.52 -21.43 6.27
CA ARG A 177 2.85 -21.63 7.56
C ARG A 177 2.52 -20.34 8.32
N ASP A 178 3.12 -19.21 7.97
CA ASP A 178 2.92 -17.91 8.64
C ASP A 178 2.83 -16.80 7.58
N ARG A 179 1.67 -16.75 6.91
CA ARG A 179 1.39 -15.79 5.84
C ARG A 179 0.64 -14.60 6.41
N ALA A 180 1.31 -13.47 6.47
CA ALA A 180 0.68 -12.19 6.74
C ALA A 180 0.14 -11.61 5.42
N LEU A 181 -1.15 -11.27 5.40
CA LEU A 181 -1.78 -10.66 4.25
C LEU A 181 -2.00 -9.17 4.50
N GLN A 182 -1.20 -8.34 3.82
CA GLN A 182 -1.32 -6.89 3.87
C GLN A 182 -2.13 -6.40 2.67
N PHE A 183 -2.90 -5.34 2.89
CA PHE A 183 -3.68 -4.69 1.86
C PHE A 183 -3.51 -3.19 1.98
N GLY A 184 -3.73 -2.51 0.86
CA GLY A 184 -3.67 -1.07 0.82
C GLY A 184 -3.78 -0.53 -0.58
N GLY A 185 -3.43 0.75 -0.70
CA GLY A 185 -3.27 1.44 -1.96
C GLY A 185 -1.84 1.95 -2.10
N VAL A 186 -1.39 2.03 -3.35
CA VAL A 186 -0.06 2.55 -3.69
C VAL A 186 -0.14 3.48 -4.88
N CYS A 187 0.56 4.61 -4.80
CA CYS A 187 1.00 5.38 -5.97
C CYS A 187 2.49 5.10 -6.17
N ALA A 188 2.86 4.50 -7.30
CA ALA A 188 4.22 4.19 -7.66
C ALA A 188 4.71 5.16 -8.75
N LEU A 189 5.86 5.78 -8.52
CA LEU A 189 6.47 6.73 -9.44
C LEU A 189 7.91 6.31 -9.73
N ARG A 190 8.36 6.50 -10.98
CA ARG A 190 9.79 6.46 -11.30
C ARG A 190 10.47 7.80 -11.07
N LEU A 191 11.62 7.72 -10.43
CA LEU A 191 12.55 8.82 -10.24
C LEU A 191 13.46 8.95 -11.47
N PRO A 192 13.86 10.17 -11.84
CA PRO A 192 14.78 10.40 -12.96
C PRO A 192 16.22 9.92 -12.67
N ALA A 193 16.55 9.74 -11.39
CA ALA A 193 17.82 9.19 -10.92
C ALA A 193 17.57 8.41 -9.61
N PRO A 194 18.38 7.39 -9.29
CA PRO A 194 18.26 6.69 -8.02
C PRO A 194 18.64 7.61 -6.86
N LEU A 195 17.93 7.45 -5.75
CA LEU A 195 18.13 8.18 -4.50
C LEU A 195 18.43 7.20 -3.36
N PRO A 196 19.04 7.66 -2.24
CA PRO A 196 19.23 6.84 -1.06
C PRO A 196 17.90 6.26 -0.57
N HIS A 197 17.93 5.06 0.01
CA HIS A 197 16.72 4.42 0.50
C HIS A 197 16.20 5.14 1.75
N ILE A 198 15.15 5.93 1.58
CA ILE A 198 14.53 6.71 2.64
C ILE A 198 13.08 6.27 2.83
N VAL A 199 12.66 6.14 4.08
CA VAL A 199 11.26 5.88 4.44
C VAL A 199 10.76 6.99 5.33
N LEU A 200 9.69 7.66 4.93
CA LEU A 200 8.87 8.51 5.80
C LEU A 200 7.65 7.72 6.21
N ARG A 201 7.56 7.43 7.51
CA ARG A 201 6.37 6.78 8.07
C ARG A 201 5.41 7.85 8.59
N ALA A 202 4.20 7.91 8.05
CA ALA A 202 3.18 8.82 8.55
C ALA A 202 2.72 8.40 9.96
N GLN A 203 2.51 9.39 10.83
CA GLN A 203 1.86 9.16 12.13
C GLN A 203 0.33 9.03 11.97
N ALA A 204 -0.23 9.74 10.99
CA ALA A 204 -1.64 9.66 10.60
C ALA A 204 -1.90 8.54 9.57
N GLY A 205 -3.17 8.25 9.25
CA GLY A 205 -3.53 7.33 8.16
C GLY A 205 -3.81 5.87 8.58
N GLY A 206 -3.59 5.54 9.86
CA GLY A 206 -3.88 4.22 10.43
C GLY A 206 -2.74 3.23 10.16
N ARG A 207 -2.12 2.77 11.26
CA ARG A 207 -0.96 1.87 11.21
C ARG A 207 -1.38 0.45 10.84
N SER A 208 -0.85 -0.07 9.74
CA SER A 208 -0.84 -1.52 9.50
C SER A 208 0.16 -2.16 10.48
N LEU A 209 -0.19 -3.31 11.05
CA LEU A 209 0.75 -4.11 11.84
C LEU A 209 1.78 -4.74 10.90
N ALA A 210 2.82 -3.98 10.57
CA ALA A 210 3.90 -4.46 9.72
C ALA A 210 4.66 -5.60 10.42
N THR A 211 4.99 -6.64 9.67
CA THR A 211 5.84 -7.75 10.14
C THR A 211 7.30 -7.33 10.24
N THR A 212 7.73 -6.33 9.46
CA THR A 212 9.06 -5.73 9.51
C THR A 212 8.99 -4.21 9.53
N THR A 213 9.96 -3.57 10.18
CA THR A 213 10.11 -2.12 10.24
C THR A 213 11.59 -1.71 10.10
N PRO A 214 11.91 -0.53 9.56
CA PRO A 214 13.28 0.00 9.62
C PRO A 214 13.83 0.00 11.05
N HIS A 215 15.12 -0.27 11.18
CA HIS A 215 15.82 -0.30 12.47
C HIS A 215 15.78 1.10 13.13
N ARG A 216 15.52 1.15 14.44
CA ARG A 216 15.33 2.45 15.15
C ARG A 216 16.55 3.37 15.10
N ALA A 217 17.76 2.82 15.11
CA ALA A 217 19.00 3.61 14.99
C ALA A 217 19.15 4.35 13.64
N GLN A 218 18.32 4.00 12.65
CA GLN A 218 18.26 4.66 11.35
C GLN A 218 17.21 5.77 11.29
N ALA A 219 16.51 6.02 12.40
CA ALA A 219 15.58 7.13 12.50
C ALA A 219 16.36 8.45 12.64
N LEU A 220 15.99 9.43 11.82
CA LEU A 220 16.53 10.78 11.87
C LEU A 220 15.39 11.74 12.20
N SER A 221 15.58 12.51 13.26
CA SER A 221 14.67 13.60 13.65
C SER A 221 14.99 14.83 12.81
N LEU A 222 13.95 15.48 12.29
CA LEU A 222 14.09 16.74 11.54
C LEU A 222 13.60 17.93 12.36
N GLU A 223 13.97 19.14 11.94
CA GLU A 223 13.61 20.38 12.62
C GLU A 223 12.10 20.68 12.55
N GLY A 224 11.63 21.55 13.45
CA GLY A 224 10.23 21.98 13.51
C GLY A 224 9.31 20.92 14.12
N ASP A 225 8.09 20.84 13.60
CA ASP A 225 7.03 19.91 14.00
C ASP A 225 6.97 18.65 13.12
N PHE A 226 7.97 18.43 12.25
CA PHE A 226 7.95 17.34 11.27
C PHE A 226 7.78 15.96 11.91
N ASP A 227 8.38 15.74 13.08
CA ASP A 227 8.31 14.48 13.81
C ASP A 227 6.92 14.15 14.38
N GLU A 228 6.04 15.16 14.52
CA GLU A 228 4.64 14.97 14.89
C GLU A 228 3.82 14.36 13.74
N HIS A 229 4.28 14.57 12.50
CA HIS A 229 3.61 14.13 11.28
C HIS A 229 4.24 12.88 10.66
N PHE A 230 5.57 12.77 10.70
CA PHE A 230 6.33 11.69 10.09
C PHE A 230 7.46 11.19 10.99
N THR A 231 7.92 9.96 10.74
CA THR A 231 9.24 9.51 11.20
C THR A 231 10.09 9.20 9.99
N LEU A 232 11.21 9.92 9.84
CA LEU A 232 12.16 9.68 8.74
C LEU A 232 13.14 8.57 9.14
N TYR A 233 13.37 7.64 8.23
CA TYR A 233 14.43 6.64 8.31
C TYR A 233 15.35 6.76 7.11
N CYS A 234 16.67 6.76 7.34
CA CYS A 234 17.68 6.77 6.30
C CYS A 234 18.83 5.79 6.62
N PRO A 235 19.63 5.37 5.62
CA PRO A 235 20.78 4.52 5.86
C PRO A 235 21.83 5.24 6.70
N GLU A 236 22.53 4.48 7.56
CA GLU A 236 23.62 5.01 8.36
C GLU A 236 24.69 5.64 7.44
N GLY A 237 25.07 6.89 7.70
CA GLY A 237 26.00 7.66 6.86
C GLY A 237 25.36 8.46 5.71
N TYR A 238 24.03 8.43 5.58
CA TYR A 238 23.23 9.22 4.62
C TYR A 238 22.36 10.30 5.29
N GLU A 239 22.60 10.61 6.56
CA GLU A 239 21.83 11.59 7.33
C GLU A 239 21.92 12.98 6.68
N GLN A 240 23.13 13.39 6.27
CA GLN A 240 23.33 14.67 5.58
C GLN A 240 22.62 14.73 4.21
N ASP A 241 22.60 13.62 3.48
CA ASP A 241 21.87 13.52 2.22
C ASP A 241 20.36 13.64 2.44
N ALA A 242 19.84 13.03 3.52
CA ALA A 242 18.45 13.21 3.91
C ALA A 242 18.15 14.69 4.22
N LEU A 243 19.00 15.39 4.99
CA LEU A 243 18.80 16.83 5.25
C LEU A 243 18.79 17.67 3.96
N TYR A 244 19.60 17.32 2.97
CA TYR A 244 19.60 18.02 1.68
C TYR A 244 18.32 17.74 0.85
N LEU A 245 17.78 16.52 0.91
CA LEU A 245 16.56 16.14 0.20
C LEU A 245 15.31 16.71 0.87
N PHE A 246 15.30 16.80 2.20
CA PHE A 246 14.17 17.26 3.00
C PHE A 246 14.37 18.70 3.48
N THR A 247 14.48 19.63 2.52
CA THR A 247 14.49 21.07 2.82
C THR A 247 13.17 21.51 3.49
N PRO A 248 13.15 22.64 4.23
CA PRO A 248 11.93 23.12 4.90
C PRO A 248 10.70 23.21 3.98
N ASP A 249 10.86 23.67 2.74
CA ASP A 249 9.76 23.75 1.77
C ASP A 249 9.23 22.37 1.35
N VAL A 250 10.11 21.36 1.25
CA VAL A 250 9.70 19.97 0.98
C VAL A 250 8.94 19.43 2.19
N MET A 251 9.45 19.65 3.40
CA MET A 251 8.81 19.19 4.64
C MET A 251 7.40 19.76 4.79
N ALA A 252 7.23 21.08 4.56
CA ALA A 252 5.93 21.73 4.63
C ALA A 252 4.92 21.13 3.62
N GLU A 253 5.33 20.94 2.35
CA GLU A 253 4.46 20.34 1.33
C GLU A 253 4.07 18.89 1.65
N LEU A 254 4.98 18.12 2.28
CA LEU A 254 4.69 16.75 2.74
C LEU A 254 3.66 16.73 3.88
N ILE A 255 3.82 17.62 4.87
CA ILE A 255 2.86 17.79 5.98
C ILE A 255 1.48 18.17 5.42
N ASP A 256 1.42 19.17 4.54
CA ASP A 256 0.14 19.70 4.07
C ASP A 256 -0.61 18.71 3.16
N ARG A 257 0.10 18.02 2.25
CA ARG A 257 -0.54 17.31 1.14
C ARG A 257 -0.36 15.80 1.13
N VAL A 258 0.67 15.28 1.80
CA VAL A 258 1.01 13.84 1.79
C VAL A 258 0.60 13.16 3.11
N HIS A 259 0.12 13.93 4.09
CA HIS A 259 -0.31 13.40 5.39
C HIS A 259 -1.18 12.14 5.25
N GLY A 260 -0.81 11.09 5.98
CA GLY A 260 -1.50 9.79 5.96
C GLY A 260 -1.06 8.81 4.88
N PHE A 261 -0.06 9.16 4.07
CA PHE A 261 0.69 8.24 3.22
C PHE A 261 2.09 8.00 3.80
N ASP A 262 2.50 6.74 3.84
CA ASP A 262 3.92 6.41 3.99
C ASP A 262 4.62 6.72 2.67
N VAL A 263 5.79 7.36 2.72
CA VAL A 263 6.62 7.65 1.55
C VAL A 263 7.84 6.73 1.60
N GLU A 264 8.08 5.95 0.56
CA GLU A 264 9.31 5.15 0.45
C GLU A 264 10.03 5.47 -0.85
N ILE A 265 11.29 5.86 -0.72
CA ILE A 265 12.24 6.02 -1.80
C ILE A 265 13.17 4.83 -1.76
N VAL A 266 13.29 4.09 -2.85
CA VAL A 266 14.19 2.94 -2.95
C VAL A 266 14.61 2.72 -4.39
N ASP A 267 15.92 2.62 -4.61
CA ASP A 267 16.50 2.64 -5.95
C ASP A 267 16.03 3.89 -6.72
N ASP A 268 15.46 3.71 -7.89
CA ASP A 268 14.84 4.73 -8.73
C ASP A 268 13.30 4.78 -8.57
N TRP A 269 12.73 4.20 -7.50
CA TRP A 269 11.28 4.22 -7.22
C TRP A 269 10.96 5.17 -6.07
N LEU A 270 9.78 5.78 -6.17
CA LEU A 270 9.08 6.38 -5.04
C LEU A 270 7.68 5.77 -4.91
N PHE A 271 7.32 5.41 -3.68
CA PHE A 271 6.01 4.90 -3.32
C PHE A 271 5.30 5.83 -2.34
N LEU A 272 4.04 6.13 -2.62
CA LEU A 272 3.09 6.61 -1.62
C LEU A 272 2.18 5.44 -1.25
N GLU A 273 2.36 4.89 -0.05
CA GLU A 273 1.61 3.74 0.42
C GLU A 273 0.57 4.16 1.47
N SER A 274 -0.61 3.54 1.41
CA SER A 274 -1.65 3.70 2.43
C SER A 274 -2.20 2.34 2.84
N SER A 275 -2.58 2.20 4.11
CA SER A 275 -3.31 1.02 4.60
C SER A 275 -4.73 0.92 4.03
N ARG A 276 -5.21 1.98 3.37
CA ARG A 276 -6.50 2.04 2.68
C ARG A 276 -6.29 2.02 1.17
N ASP A 277 -7.29 1.50 0.46
CA ASP A 277 -7.36 1.54 -1.01
C ASP A 277 -7.29 3.00 -1.51
N VAL A 278 -6.50 3.26 -2.56
CA VAL A 278 -6.36 4.58 -3.20
C VAL A 278 -7.24 4.71 -4.45
N VAL A 279 -7.49 3.61 -5.15
CA VAL A 279 -8.43 3.56 -6.28
C VAL A 279 -9.81 3.20 -5.75
N THR A 280 -10.61 4.23 -5.46
CA THR A 280 -11.94 4.12 -4.85
C THR A 280 -13.00 4.89 -5.63
N LEU A 281 -14.27 4.64 -5.31
CA LEU A 281 -15.39 5.44 -5.85
C LEU A 281 -15.60 6.75 -5.10
N ASP A 282 -14.82 7.03 -4.06
CA ASP A 282 -14.93 8.25 -3.27
C ASP A 282 -14.11 9.35 -3.95
N PRO A 283 -14.74 10.46 -4.39
CA PRO A 283 -14.03 11.59 -4.98
C PRO A 283 -12.99 12.20 -4.04
N GLY A 284 -13.26 12.26 -2.73
CA GLY A 284 -12.33 12.87 -1.76
C GLY A 284 -10.98 12.15 -1.72
N THR A 285 -11.02 10.81 -1.74
CA THR A 285 -9.82 9.97 -1.83
C THR A 285 -8.96 10.34 -3.06
N TRP A 286 -9.57 10.55 -4.23
CA TRP A 286 -8.84 10.91 -5.45
C TRP A 286 -8.18 12.28 -5.37
N HIS A 287 -8.87 13.27 -4.80
CA HIS A 287 -8.30 14.60 -4.59
C HIS A 287 -7.07 14.52 -3.69
N ASN A 288 -7.14 13.75 -2.59
CA ASN A 288 -6.02 13.56 -1.67
C ASN A 288 -4.83 12.86 -2.35
N VAL A 289 -5.08 11.76 -3.07
CA VAL A 289 -4.03 10.99 -3.75
C VAL A 289 -3.32 11.83 -4.82
N VAL A 290 -4.08 12.60 -5.62
CA VAL A 290 -3.49 13.45 -6.67
C VAL A 290 -2.78 14.66 -6.07
N ALA A 291 -3.30 15.25 -5.00
CA ALA A 291 -2.60 16.32 -4.28
C ALA A 291 -1.26 15.83 -3.71
N ALA A 292 -1.24 14.67 -3.06
CA ALA A 292 -0.03 14.05 -2.54
C ALA A 292 0.98 13.73 -3.64
N THR A 293 0.51 13.13 -4.75
CA THR A 293 1.34 12.79 -5.91
C THR A 293 1.95 14.05 -6.55
N THR A 294 1.18 15.14 -6.62
CA THR A 294 1.65 16.43 -7.15
C THR A 294 2.74 17.03 -6.26
N ALA A 295 2.53 17.01 -4.94
CA ALA A 295 3.49 17.51 -3.94
C ALA A 295 4.84 16.78 -4.07
N VAL A 296 4.79 15.45 -4.17
CA VAL A 296 6.00 14.64 -4.32
C VAL A 296 6.64 14.79 -5.69
N THR A 297 5.86 14.90 -6.78
CA THR A 297 6.42 15.16 -8.10
C THR A 297 7.20 16.48 -8.13
N ALA A 298 6.69 17.52 -7.47
CA ALA A 298 7.41 18.78 -7.31
C ALA A 298 8.70 18.62 -6.48
N ALA A 299 8.70 17.74 -5.47
CA ALA A 299 9.91 17.40 -4.72
C ALA A 299 10.94 16.64 -5.58
N ILE A 300 10.49 15.67 -6.40
CA ILE A 300 11.34 14.92 -7.33
C ILE A 300 12.07 15.87 -8.29
N ASP A 301 11.38 16.89 -8.80
CA ASP A 301 12.00 17.87 -9.70
C ASP A 301 13.10 18.68 -9.01
N ARG A 302 12.97 18.93 -7.70
CA ARG A 302 14.03 19.53 -6.88
C ARG A 302 15.19 18.56 -6.65
N TRP A 303 14.89 17.28 -6.41
CA TRP A 303 15.87 16.23 -6.17
C TRP A 303 16.66 15.79 -7.41
N GLY A 304 16.19 16.09 -8.62
CA GLY A 304 16.86 15.70 -9.86
C GLY A 304 18.33 16.16 -9.99
N ARG A 305 18.73 17.16 -9.20
CA ARG A 305 20.10 17.67 -9.12
C ARG A 305 21.02 16.89 -8.16
N TRP A 306 20.48 16.06 -7.27
CA TRP A 306 21.27 15.32 -6.27
C TRP A 306 22.15 14.25 -6.92
N ARG A 307 23.36 14.05 -6.41
CA ARG A 307 24.32 13.00 -6.82
C ARG A 307 25.10 12.52 -5.58
N ASP A 308 25.41 11.23 -5.52
CA ASP A 308 26.21 10.66 -4.43
C ASP A 308 27.71 10.93 -4.65
N SER A 309 28.30 11.81 -3.83
CA SER A 309 29.73 12.14 -3.89
C SER A 309 30.64 10.96 -3.52
N ARG A 310 30.09 9.95 -2.82
CA ARG A 310 30.82 8.74 -2.40
C ARG A 310 31.09 7.80 -3.58
N ASP A 311 30.22 7.81 -4.58
CA ASP A 311 30.39 7.02 -5.81
C ASP A 311 31.44 7.65 -6.74
N GLU A 312 31.60 8.98 -6.73
CA GLU A 312 32.68 9.66 -7.48
C GLU A 312 34.07 9.41 -6.86
N SER A 313 34.13 9.29 -5.53
CA SER A 313 35.38 9.09 -4.78
C SER A 313 36.00 7.69 -4.96
N GLY A 314 35.21 6.71 -5.43
CA GLY A 314 35.68 5.37 -5.77
C GLY A 314 36.46 5.31 -7.09
N ALA A 315 36.32 6.32 -7.95
CA ALA A 315 37.20 6.53 -9.09
C ALA A 315 38.46 7.27 -8.62
N SER A 316 39.42 6.52 -8.06
CA SER A 316 40.72 7.08 -7.68
C SER A 316 41.28 7.95 -8.81
N PRO A 317 41.71 9.21 -8.54
CA PRO A 317 42.40 9.99 -9.55
C PRO A 317 43.67 9.23 -9.89
N ARG A 318 43.72 8.68 -11.12
CA ARG A 318 44.92 8.10 -11.68
C ARG A 318 45.98 9.20 -11.60
N ARG A 319 46.88 9.05 -10.63
CA ARG A 319 48.02 9.94 -10.37
C ARG A 319 48.57 10.40 -11.72
N ALA A 320 48.47 11.70 -11.99
CA ALA A 320 48.97 12.30 -13.22
C ALA A 320 50.49 12.10 -13.25
N THR A 321 50.93 11.01 -13.88
CA THR A 321 52.32 10.81 -14.24
C THR A 321 52.61 11.79 -15.38
N LEU A 322 53.51 12.73 -15.14
CA LEU A 322 54.01 13.69 -16.12
C LEU A 322 54.43 12.98 -17.43
N PRO A 323 54.20 13.58 -18.62
CA PRO A 323 54.55 12.94 -19.88
C PRO A 323 56.05 13.06 -20.16
N ALA A 324 56.72 11.93 -20.37
CA ALA A 324 58.01 11.88 -21.03
C ALA A 324 57.80 12.00 -22.55
N ALA A 325 58.55 12.93 -23.16
CA ALA A 325 58.55 13.21 -24.58
C ALA A 325 59.04 12.00 -25.42
N GLY A 326 58.35 11.71 -26.52
CA GLY A 326 58.75 10.72 -27.53
C GLY A 326 57.76 10.70 -28.69
N ALA A 327 58.27 10.86 -29.91
CA ALA A 327 57.56 11.28 -31.11
C ALA A 327 56.91 10.14 -31.94
N HIS A 328 55.92 10.53 -32.77
CA HIS A 328 55.32 9.86 -33.96
C HIS A 328 54.61 8.51 -33.70
N ASP A 329 53.38 8.22 -34.16
CA ASP A 329 52.81 8.37 -35.51
C ASP A 329 51.26 8.21 -35.42
N GLN A 330 50.46 8.88 -36.25
CA GLN A 330 49.00 8.68 -36.35
C GLN A 330 48.67 7.82 -37.59
N PRO A 331 47.67 6.91 -37.51
CA PRO A 331 46.41 7.25 -38.17
C PRO A 331 45.13 6.73 -37.48
N ALA A 332 44.01 7.27 -37.97
CA ALA A 332 42.62 6.82 -37.86
C ALA A 332 41.85 7.16 -36.56
N ARG A 333 41.19 8.33 -36.61
CA ARG A 333 40.01 8.68 -35.80
C ARG A 333 38.93 7.61 -35.93
N ARG A 334 38.77 6.78 -34.90
CA ARG A 334 37.45 6.35 -34.46
C ARG A 334 36.97 7.39 -33.47
N HIS A 335 35.82 8.00 -33.73
CA HIS A 335 35.07 8.73 -32.72
C HIS A 335 34.67 7.74 -31.62
N GLN A 336 35.56 7.49 -30.68
CA GLN A 336 35.18 7.09 -29.33
C GLN A 336 34.46 8.31 -28.76
N ALA A 337 33.14 8.23 -28.73
CA ALA A 337 32.35 9.07 -27.86
C ALA A 337 32.98 9.00 -26.45
N PRO A 338 33.12 10.12 -25.74
CA PRO A 338 33.51 10.04 -24.34
C PRO A 338 32.52 9.11 -23.66
N SER A 339 33.03 8.01 -23.11
CA SER A 339 32.25 7.14 -22.21
C SER A 339 31.62 8.08 -21.20
N LEU A 340 30.30 8.27 -21.31
CA LEU A 340 29.52 9.04 -20.36
C LEU A 340 29.93 8.59 -18.96
N ALA A 341 30.19 9.58 -18.11
CA ALA A 341 30.30 9.42 -16.68
C ALA A 341 29.28 8.38 -16.20
N GLY A 342 29.72 7.46 -15.33
CA GLY A 342 28.92 6.32 -14.88
C GLY A 342 27.50 6.74 -14.52
N GLU A 343 26.53 5.92 -14.87
CA GLU A 343 25.13 6.15 -14.52
C GLU A 343 25.02 6.59 -13.05
N PRO A 344 24.20 7.61 -12.73
CA PRO A 344 24.00 8.04 -11.35
C PRO A 344 23.67 6.82 -10.50
N ARG A 345 24.48 6.56 -9.48
CA ARG A 345 24.34 5.43 -8.58
C ARG A 345 24.44 5.96 -7.15
N VAL A 346 23.82 5.20 -6.26
CA VAL A 346 23.93 5.37 -4.81
C VAL A 346 24.93 4.33 -4.36
N ALA A 347 25.84 4.69 -3.45
CA ALA A 347 26.80 3.72 -2.92
C ALA A 347 26.08 2.56 -2.19
N PRO A 348 26.67 1.36 -2.11
CA PRO A 348 25.99 0.18 -1.55
C PRO A 348 25.37 0.38 -0.17
N GLY A 349 26.01 1.18 0.69
CA GLY A 349 25.52 1.50 2.04
C GLY A 349 24.19 2.28 2.04
N GLY A 350 23.93 3.08 1.00
CA GLY A 350 22.71 3.89 0.89
C GLY A 350 21.54 3.19 0.23
N ARG A 351 21.75 2.00 -0.34
CA ARG A 351 20.73 1.34 -1.17
C ARG A 351 19.62 0.70 -0.35
N ARG A 352 19.88 0.26 0.89
CA ARG A 352 18.89 -0.49 1.68
C ARG A 352 18.93 -0.12 3.14
N LEU A 353 17.76 0.14 3.72
CA LEU A 353 17.58 0.19 5.17
C LEU A 353 17.73 -1.22 5.77
N ARG A 354 18.26 -1.30 6.99
CA ARG A 354 18.22 -2.53 7.78
C ARG A 354 16.83 -2.65 8.39
N MET A 355 16.21 -3.80 8.19
CA MET A 355 14.87 -4.10 8.71
C MET A 355 14.97 -4.93 10.00
N THR A 356 14.00 -4.74 10.90
CA THR A 356 13.82 -5.48 12.15
C THR A 356 12.38 -5.97 12.27
N ALA A 357 12.11 -6.86 13.22
CA ALA A 357 10.75 -7.32 13.48
C ALA A 357 9.82 -6.15 13.87
N GLY A 358 8.72 -6.01 13.13
CA GLY A 358 7.69 -5.02 13.40
C GLY A 358 6.69 -5.47 14.47
N SER A 359 5.82 -4.56 14.91
CA SER A 359 4.81 -4.84 15.93
C SER A 359 3.87 -5.99 15.56
N GLY A 360 3.65 -6.26 14.27
CA GLY A 360 2.85 -7.39 13.80
C GLY A 360 3.46 -8.74 14.12
N ALA A 361 4.78 -8.88 13.97
CA ALA A 361 5.51 -10.11 14.31
C ALA A 361 5.59 -10.34 15.82
N VAL A 362 5.72 -9.26 16.60
CA VAL A 362 5.71 -9.34 18.07
C VAL A 362 4.33 -9.79 18.56
N LEU A 363 3.25 -9.19 18.04
CA LEU A 363 1.89 -9.55 18.43
C LEU A 363 1.55 -11.00 18.03
N SER A 364 1.92 -11.44 16.82
CA SER A 364 1.67 -12.83 16.40
C SER A 364 2.40 -13.82 17.31
N THR A 365 3.65 -13.53 17.67
CA THR A 365 4.43 -14.36 18.61
C THR A 365 3.76 -14.42 19.98
N ILE A 366 3.35 -13.28 20.54
CA ILE A 366 2.63 -13.22 21.82
C ILE A 366 1.33 -14.04 21.76
N LEU A 367 0.58 -13.93 20.67
CA LEU A 367 -0.70 -14.63 20.51
C LEU A 367 -0.50 -16.15 20.41
N VAL A 368 0.53 -16.61 19.69
CA VAL A 368 0.92 -18.02 19.62
C VAL A 368 1.36 -18.54 20.98
N VAL A 369 2.23 -17.81 21.69
CA VAL A 369 2.68 -18.19 23.05
C VAL A 369 1.50 -18.26 24.01
N THR A 370 0.62 -17.26 23.97
CA THR A 370 -0.60 -17.23 24.80
C THR A 370 -1.50 -18.43 24.50
N TYR A 371 -1.71 -18.75 23.22
CA TYR A 371 -2.49 -19.93 22.84
C TYR A 371 -1.87 -21.24 23.35
N VAL A 372 -0.56 -21.42 23.20
CA VAL A 372 0.15 -22.61 23.69
C VAL A 372 0.04 -22.72 25.22
N VAL A 373 0.19 -21.62 25.94
CA VAL A 373 0.04 -21.58 27.41
C VAL A 373 -1.38 -21.94 27.83
N VAL A 374 -2.40 -21.38 27.18
CA VAL A 374 -3.82 -21.70 27.45
C VAL A 374 -4.11 -23.17 27.20
N VAL A 375 -3.62 -23.74 26.09
CA VAL A 375 -3.78 -25.17 25.77
C VAL A 375 -3.03 -26.05 26.76
N ALA A 376 -1.82 -25.68 27.17
CA ALA A 376 -1.06 -26.44 28.17
C ALA A 376 -1.73 -26.42 29.55
N ILE A 377 -2.31 -25.28 29.96
CA ILE A 377 -3.08 -25.18 31.21
C ILE A 377 -4.35 -26.02 31.12
N ALA A 378 -5.09 -25.96 30.01
CA ALA A 378 -6.29 -26.76 29.80
C ALA A 378 -6.00 -28.28 29.81
N ASN A 379 -4.87 -28.70 29.24
CA ASN A 379 -4.45 -30.10 29.21
C ASN A 379 -3.86 -30.60 30.55
N ASN A 380 -3.43 -29.70 31.43
CA ASN A 380 -2.96 -30.03 32.79
C ASN A 380 -4.07 -29.92 33.85
N ALA A 381 -5.23 -29.38 33.50
CA ALA A 381 -6.38 -29.19 34.41
C ALA A 381 -7.48 -30.26 34.25
N GLY A 382 -7.30 -31.22 33.35
CA GLY A 382 -8.10 -32.45 33.23
C GLY A 382 -7.21 -33.67 33.46
#